data_AF-A0A662AM41-F1
#
_entry.id   AF-A0A662AM41-F1
#
_cell.length_a   1.000
_cell.length_b   1.000
_cell.length_c   1.000
_cell.angle_alpha   90.00
_cell.angle_beta   90.00
_cell.angle_gamma   90.00
#
_symmetry.space_group_name_H-M   'P 1'
#
loop_
_entity.id
_entity.type
_entity.pdbx_description
1 polymer ?
#
loop_
_entity_poly.entity_id
_entity_poly.type
_entity_poly.pdbx_seq_one_letter_code
_entity_poly.pdbx_strand_id
1 'polypeptide(L)'
;MSYSRWGYSYWYTYWVYKSNENYDTATFCICRFEGNILFTAKMLREKFDKCLDTVRMKDTASEEEIEELARYMTRFLKEVDIDYLEAK
;
A
#
# COMPACT_ATOMS: atom_id res chain seq x y z
N MET A 1 8.87 4.10 5.22
CA MET A 1 7.87 4.24 6.31
C MET A 1 7.03 2.97 6.37
N SER A 2 6.82 2.35 7.54
CA SER A 2 5.93 1.18 7.67
C SER A 2 4.53 1.59 8.13
N TYR A 3 3.49 1.00 7.55
CA TYR A 3 2.08 1.32 7.85
C TYR A 3 1.44 0.34 8.83
N SER A 4 1.75 -0.95 8.68
CA SER A 4 1.34 -2.01 9.61
C SER A 4 2.04 -1.88 10.97
N ARG A 5 1.35 -2.28 12.05
CA ARG A 5 1.96 -2.39 13.38
C ARG A 5 2.44 -3.83 13.60
N TRP A 6 3.72 -3.99 13.95
CA TRP A 6 4.31 -5.29 14.26
C TRP A 6 3.49 -6.01 15.35
N GLY A 7 3.01 -7.22 15.05
CA GLY A 7 2.30 -8.09 15.98
C GLY A 7 0.76 -7.98 16.01
N TYR A 8 0.17 -6.99 15.35
CA TYR A 8 -1.30 -6.79 15.35
C TYR A 8 -1.93 -6.66 13.96
N SER A 9 -1.13 -6.49 12.91
CA SER A 9 -1.62 -6.42 11.53
C SER A 9 -1.36 -7.74 10.81
N TYR A 10 -2.29 -8.15 9.95
CA TYR A 10 -2.17 -9.40 9.20
C TYR A 10 -1.01 -9.37 8.20
N TRP A 11 -0.85 -8.25 7.49
CA TRP A 11 0.31 -8.02 6.62
C TRP A 11 1.26 -6.99 7.20
N TYR A 12 2.56 -7.21 6.95
CA TYR A 12 3.54 -6.15 7.06
C TYR A 12 3.51 -5.28 5.81
N THR A 13 3.31 -3.97 5.97
CA THR A 13 3.17 -3.02 4.85
C THR A 13 4.08 -1.82 5.02
N TYR A 14 4.68 -1.36 3.92
CA TYR A 14 5.60 -0.23 3.95
C TYR A 14 5.74 0.45 2.58
N TRP A 15 6.12 1.73 2.63
CA TRP A 15 6.53 2.50 1.46
C TRP A 15 7.98 2.16 1.10
N VAL A 16 8.18 1.65 -0.12
CA VAL A 16 9.48 1.39 -0.74
C VAL A 16 10.04 2.69 -1.33
N TYR A 17 10.87 3.39 -0.58
CA TYR A 17 11.52 4.60 -1.06
C TYR A 17 12.57 4.29 -2.14
N LYS A 18 12.54 5.02 -3.26
CA LYS A 18 13.53 4.92 -4.34
C LYS A 18 14.07 6.31 -4.69
N SER A 19 15.33 6.38 -5.09
CA SER A 19 16.02 7.66 -5.38
C SER A 19 15.39 8.46 -6.54
N ASN A 20 14.71 7.80 -7.48
CA ASN A 20 14.02 8.44 -8.61
C ASN A 20 12.48 8.35 -8.46
N GLU A 21 11.99 8.24 -7.22
CA GLU A 21 10.57 8.19 -6.92
C GLU A 21 9.89 9.54 -7.13
N ASN A 22 8.65 9.52 -7.61
CA ASN A 22 7.80 10.68 -7.80
C ASN A 22 6.35 10.36 -7.35
N TYR A 23 5.50 11.37 -7.45
CA TYR A 23 4.08 11.32 -7.09
C TYR A 23 3.30 10.10 -7.61
N ASP A 24 3.65 9.59 -8.79
CA ASP A 24 2.96 8.46 -9.43
C ASP A 24 3.68 7.12 -9.23
N THR A 25 5.01 7.16 -9.17
CA THR A 25 5.87 5.97 -9.07
C THR A 25 6.11 5.51 -7.64
N ALA A 26 5.66 6.28 -6.65
CA ALA A 26 5.72 5.90 -5.25
C ALA A 26 5.13 4.50 -5.03
N THR A 27 5.86 3.63 -4.34
CA THR A 27 5.52 2.19 -4.29
C THR A 27 5.14 1.74 -2.88
N PHE A 28 3.91 1.22 -2.75
CA PHE A 28 3.41 0.54 -1.57
C PHE A 28 3.68 -0.96 -1.67
N CYS A 29 4.29 -1.53 -0.63
CA CYS A 29 4.61 -2.95 -0.54
C CYS A 29 3.80 -3.63 0.56
N ILE A 30 3.28 -4.81 0.24
CA ILE A 30 2.65 -5.76 1.15
C ILE A 30 3.55 -6.99 1.19
N CYS A 31 4.18 -7.23 2.34
CA CYS A 31 5.02 -8.40 2.54
C CYS A 31 4.16 -9.65 2.75
N ARG A 32 4.55 -10.72 2.06
CA ARG A 32 3.94 -12.03 2.18
C ARG A 32 4.96 -13.14 1.97
N PHE A 33 4.72 -14.30 2.61
CA PHE A 33 5.62 -15.46 2.58
C PHE A 33 5.98 -15.95 1.16
N GLU A 34 5.03 -15.93 0.22
CA GLU A 34 5.25 -16.44 -1.16
C GLU A 34 5.65 -15.35 -2.16
N GLY A 35 5.83 -14.11 -1.71
CA GLY A 35 6.23 -12.99 -2.54
C GLY A 35 5.49 -11.70 -2.22
N ASN A 36 6.22 -10.58 -2.28
CA ASN A 36 5.66 -9.28 -1.99
C ASN A 36 4.68 -8.83 -3.08
N ILE A 37 3.57 -8.22 -2.66
CA ILE A 37 2.64 -7.54 -3.57
C ILE A 37 3.01 -6.06 -3.57
N LEU A 38 3.24 -5.50 -4.76
CA LEU A 38 3.66 -4.13 -4.96
C LEU A 38 2.61 -3.37 -5.76
N PHE A 39 2.23 -2.19 -5.28
CA PHE A 39 1.33 -1.27 -5.98
C PHE A 39 1.97 0.12 -6.06
N THR A 40 1.84 0.78 -7.21
CA THR A 40 2.25 2.19 -7.32
C THR A 40 1.12 3.11 -6.84
N ALA A 41 1.48 4.33 -6.42
CA ALA A 41 0.51 5.36 -6.02
C ALA A 41 -0.48 5.64 -7.15
N LYS A 42 0.00 5.72 -8.40
CA LYS A 42 -0.87 5.84 -9.56
C LYS A 42 -1.88 4.70 -9.68
N MET A 43 -1.45 3.45 -9.52
CA MET A 43 -2.36 2.29 -9.57
C MET A 43 -3.40 2.33 -8.46
N LEU A 44 -2.99 2.69 -7.24
CA LEU A 44 -3.90 2.79 -6.10
C LEU A 44 -4.93 3.91 -6.30
N ARG A 45 -4.56 5.06 -6.89
CA ARG A 45 -5.52 6.14 -7.17
C ARG A 45 -6.52 5.78 -8.27
N GLU A 46 -6.06 5.17 -9.36
CA GLU A 46 -6.90 4.90 -10.52
C GLU A 46 -7.72 3.61 -10.40
N LYS A 47 -7.22 2.62 -9.66
CA LYS A 47 -7.73 1.24 -9.67
C LYS A 47 -7.74 0.62 -8.26
N PHE A 48 -8.14 1.40 -7.27
CA PHE A 48 -8.13 0.99 -5.86
C PHE A 48 -8.83 -0.37 -5.62
N ASP A 49 -10.05 -0.54 -6.12
CA ASP A 49 -10.81 -1.77 -5.94
C ASP A 49 -10.12 -2.99 -6.56
N LYS A 50 -9.51 -2.83 -7.74
CA LYS A 50 -8.76 -3.91 -8.40
C LYS A 50 -7.50 -4.30 -7.63
N CYS A 51 -6.87 -3.36 -6.94
CA CYS A 51 -5.74 -3.64 -6.07
C CYS A 51 -6.17 -4.51 -4.88
N LEU A 52 -7.30 -4.18 -4.24
CA LEU A 52 -7.87 -5.00 -3.16
C LEU A 52 -8.27 -6.39 -3.66
N ASP A 53 -8.92 -6.48 -4.82
CA ASP A 53 -9.29 -7.78 -5.41
C ASP A 53 -8.07 -8.63 -5.74
N THR A 54 -6.96 -8.02 -6.16
CA THR A 54 -5.70 -8.74 -6.38
C THR A 54 -5.19 -9.34 -5.08
N VAL A 55 -5.35 -8.65 -3.95
CA VAL A 55 -4.97 -9.17 -2.63
C VAL A 55 -5.93 -10.29 -2.23
N ARG A 56 -7.25 -10.12 -2.39
CA ARG A 56 -8.26 -11.16 -2.14
C ARG A 56 -8.05 -12.44 -2.96
N MET A 57 -7.62 -12.31 -4.22
CA MET A 57 -7.35 -13.48 -5.07
C MET A 57 -6.09 -14.24 -4.65
N LYS A 58 -5.14 -13.53 -4.05
CA LYS A 58 -3.89 -14.15 -3.63
C LYS A 58 -3.99 -14.67 -2.20
N ASP A 59 -4.73 -14.00 -1.32
CA ASP A 59 -4.72 -14.19 0.14
C ASP A 59 -6.07 -14.66 0.69
N THR A 60 -6.05 -15.43 1.78
CA THR A 60 -7.26 -15.90 2.48
C THR A 60 -7.63 -15.01 3.66
N ALA A 61 -7.19 -13.75 3.62
CA ALA A 61 -7.51 -12.76 4.63
C ALA A 61 -9.02 -12.50 4.71
N SER A 62 -9.47 -12.22 5.93
CA SER A 62 -10.83 -11.80 6.25
C SER A 62 -11.12 -10.39 5.71
N GLU A 63 -12.41 -10.05 5.58
CA GLU A 63 -12.79 -8.70 5.15
C GLU A 63 -12.30 -7.62 6.13
N GLU A 64 -12.22 -7.90 7.44
CA GLU A 64 -11.66 -6.95 8.43
C GLU A 64 -10.19 -6.62 8.15
N GLU A 65 -9.41 -7.63 7.77
CA GLU A 65 -8.00 -7.48 7.42
C GLU A 65 -7.85 -6.72 6.09
N ILE A 66 -8.71 -7.01 5.11
CA ILE A 66 -8.76 -6.27 3.84
C ILE A 66 -9.15 -4.80 4.07
N GLU A 67 -10.09 -4.50 4.96
CA GLU A 67 -10.43 -3.13 5.36
C GLU A 67 -9.28 -2.43 6.10
N GLU A 68 -8.53 -3.13 6.94
CA GLU A 68 -7.30 -2.62 7.55
C GLU A 68 -6.27 -2.26 6.47
N LEU A 69 -6.06 -3.15 5.50
CA LEU A 69 -5.15 -2.91 4.38
C LEU A 69 -5.57 -1.72 3.51
N ALA A 70 -6.87 -1.57 3.23
CA ALA A 70 -7.40 -0.43 2.50
C ALA A 70 -7.10 0.90 3.23
N ARG A 71 -7.18 0.91 4.57
CA ARG A 71 -6.78 2.06 5.38
C ARG A 71 -5.29 2.35 5.25
N TYR A 72 -4.43 1.34 5.21
CA TYR A 72 -2.98 1.52 4.99
C TYR A 72 -2.67 2.08 3.59
N MET A 73 -3.30 1.56 2.54
CA MET A 73 -3.14 2.08 1.17
C MET A 73 -3.59 3.54 1.07
N THR A 74 -4.72 3.88 1.69
CA THR A 74 -5.23 5.27 1.71
C THR A 74 -4.30 6.21 2.47
N ARG A 75 -3.76 5.77 3.60
CA ARG A 75 -2.78 6.55 4.37
C ARG A 75 -1.50 6.78 3.57
N PHE A 76 -0.99 5.74 2.89
CA PHE A 76 0.14 5.86 1.98
C PHE A 76 -0.10 6.93 0.91
N LEU A 77 -1.25 6.92 0.24
CA LEU A 77 -1.58 7.94 -0.77
C LEU A 77 -1.57 9.36 -0.20
N LYS A 78 -2.13 9.56 1.00
CA LYS A 78 -2.11 10.87 1.68
C LYS A 78 -0.68 11.33 1.98
N GLU A 79 0.17 10.44 2.45
CA GLU A 79 1.58 10.78 2.73
C GLU A 79 2.34 11.11 1.43
N VAL A 80 2.09 10.39 0.33
CA VAL A 80 2.63 10.72 -1.00
C VAL A 80 2.13 12.09 -1.48
N ASP A 81 0.85 12.41 -1.25
CA ASP A 81 0.31 13.72 -1.62
C ASP A 81 1.00 14.85 -0.84
N ILE A 82 1.23 14.67 0.47
CA ILE A 82 1.97 15.64 1.29
C ILE A 82 3.41 15.81 0.78
N ASP A 83 4.14 14.71 0.58
CA ASP A 83 5.58 14.75 0.23
C ASP A 83 5.86 15.34 -1.16
N TYR A 84 4.93 15.21 -2.12
CA TYR A 84 5.17 15.62 -3.51
C TYR A 84 4.31 16.77 -4.02
N LEU A 85 3.16 17.05 -3.40
CA LEU A 85 2.29 18.18 -3.80
C LEU A 85 2.39 19.34 -2.82
N GLU A 86 2.42 19.08 -1.51
CA GLU A 86 2.42 20.13 -0.48
C GLU A 86 3.83 20.59 -0.08
N ALA A 87 4.87 19.80 -0.36
CA ALA A 87 6.27 20.18 -0.12
C ALA A 87 6.86 21.16 -1.16
N LYS A 88 6.02 21.83 -1.97
CA LYS A 88 6.38 22.89 -2.93
C LYS A 88 5.89 24.24 -2.48
#